data_AF-A0A3P6RB58-F1
#
_entry.id   AF-A0A3P6RB58-F1
#
_cell.length_a   1.000
_cell.length_b   1.000
_cell.length_c   1.000
_cell.angle_alpha   90.00
_cell.angle_beta   90.00
_cell.angle_gamma   90.00
#
_symmetry.space_group_name_H-M   'P 1'
#
loop_
_entity.id
_entity.type
_entity.pdbx_description
1 polymer ?
#
loop_
_entity_poly.entity_id
_entity_poly.type
_entity_poly.pdbx_seq_one_letter_code
_entity_poly.pdbx_strand_id
1 'polypeptide(L)'
;MDRLTDFPFSVKQDTGHILLNTPLNYGKAREYRFLVCLHSENHMTAKAVSVVTVRIIDVNDNRPEIENSQERVRIPEDSPVGSSVAVFSISDPDFSGSNPKIHYFLKEGNDNATFKLNEETGWLTLAKELDRELIGEYKLVVNARDEGRRAVQKTITVVVKDVNDSPPQFRQKNYFAQYNLDELKSGQKILRLDVR
;
A
#
# COMPACT_ATOMS: atom_id res chain seq x y z
N MET A 1 -10.54 -9.61 -53.69
CA MET A 1 -9.34 -8.76 -53.86
C MET A 1 -9.37 -7.83 -52.65
N ASP A 2 -8.94 -8.36 -51.50
CA ASP A 2 -9.28 -7.78 -50.20
C ASP A 2 -8.30 -6.65 -49.88
N ARG A 3 -8.80 -5.42 -49.96
CA ARG A 3 -8.06 -4.24 -49.51
C ARG A 3 -7.87 -4.33 -48.00
N LEU A 4 -6.61 -4.47 -47.58
CA LEU A 4 -6.09 -4.22 -46.23
C LEU A 4 -6.43 -2.80 -45.77
N THR A 5 -7.69 -2.54 -45.42
CA THR A 5 -8.16 -1.21 -44.97
C THR A 5 -8.12 -1.06 -43.45
N ASP A 6 -7.79 -2.11 -42.70
CA ASP A 6 -7.71 -2.09 -41.23
C ASP A 6 -6.26 -2.17 -40.70
N PHE A 7 -5.24 -1.98 -41.57
CA PHE A 7 -3.84 -1.96 -41.13
C PHE A 7 -3.42 -0.54 -40.73
N PRO A 8 -2.96 -0.31 -39.48
CA PRO A 8 -2.80 1.04 -38.96
C PRO A 8 -1.51 1.74 -39.39
N PHE A 9 -0.59 1.06 -40.08
CA PHE A 9 0.71 1.63 -40.44
C PHE A 9 0.89 1.84 -41.95
N SER A 10 1.65 2.87 -42.32
CA SER A 10 2.20 3.06 -43.68
C SER A 10 3.69 3.34 -43.62
N VAL A 11 4.40 3.17 -44.75
CA VAL A 11 5.83 3.47 -44.85
C VAL A 11 6.03 4.58 -45.87
N LYS A 12 6.69 5.67 -45.48
CA LYS A 12 7.00 6.79 -46.35
C LYS A 12 8.17 6.40 -47.26
N GLN A 13 7.92 6.31 -48.57
CA GLN A 13 8.85 5.69 -49.52
C GLN A 13 10.19 6.44 -49.68
N ASP A 14 10.20 7.76 -49.47
CA ASP A 14 11.37 8.64 -49.62
C ASP A 14 12.33 8.60 -48.42
N THR A 15 11.83 8.23 -47.24
CA THR A 15 12.56 8.35 -45.96
C THR A 15 12.62 7.04 -45.18
N GLY A 16 11.77 6.06 -45.53
CA GLY A 16 11.61 4.83 -44.78
C GLY A 16 10.88 4.98 -43.44
N HIS A 17 10.38 6.18 -43.11
CA HIS A 17 9.65 6.40 -41.86
C HIS A 17 8.32 5.62 -41.85
N ILE A 18 8.06 4.91 -40.76
CA ILE A 18 6.80 4.21 -40.53
C ILE A 18 5.84 5.19 -39.84
N LEU A 19 4.69 5.44 -40.48
CA LEU A 19 3.67 6.37 -40.00
C LEU A 19 2.47 5.60 -39.46
N LEU A 20 1.92 6.09 -38.35
CA LEU A 20 0.68 5.61 -37.78
C LEU A 20 -0.49 6.40 -38.40
N ASN A 21 -1.42 5.69 -39.03
CA ASN A 21 -2.54 6.26 -39.76
C ASN A 21 -3.84 6.25 -38.92
N THR A 22 -3.94 5.36 -37.94
CA THR A 22 -5.12 5.24 -37.07
C THR A 22 -4.72 5.06 -35.61
N PRO A 23 -5.51 5.57 -34.65
CA PRO A 23 -5.28 5.31 -33.23
C PRO A 23 -5.24 3.81 -32.94
N LEU A 24 -4.25 3.38 -32.15
CA LEU A 24 -4.12 1.99 -31.74
C LEU A 24 -4.98 1.71 -30.51
N ASN A 25 -5.53 0.49 -30.42
CA ASN A 25 -6.30 0.03 -29.26
C ASN A 25 -5.63 -1.22 -28.67
N TYR A 26 -5.09 -1.08 -27.46
CA TYR A 26 -4.38 -2.15 -26.74
C TYR A 26 -5.25 -3.40 -26.51
N GLY A 27 -6.56 -3.23 -26.31
CA GLY A 27 -7.50 -4.34 -26.13
C GLY A 27 -7.80 -5.11 -27.43
N LYS A 28 -7.54 -4.52 -28.59
CA LYS A 28 -7.78 -5.14 -29.91
C LYS A 28 -6.55 -5.91 -30.41
N ALA A 29 -5.34 -5.36 -30.23
CA ALA A 29 -4.09 -6.01 -30.63
C ALA A 29 -2.91 -5.51 -29.79
N ARG A 30 -2.00 -6.44 -29.43
CA ARG A 30 -0.81 -6.15 -28.62
C ARG A 30 0.50 -6.18 -29.40
N GLU A 31 0.47 -6.73 -30.62
CA GLU A 31 1.63 -6.80 -31.51
C GLU A 31 1.15 -6.73 -32.96
N TYR A 32 1.89 -5.97 -33.77
CA TYR A 32 1.75 -5.93 -35.22
C TYR A 32 3.05 -6.40 -35.85
N ARG A 33 2.95 -7.36 -36.76
CA ARG A 33 4.10 -7.88 -37.50
C ARG A 33 3.83 -7.79 -39.00
N PHE A 34 4.72 -7.10 -39.72
CA PHE A 34 4.56 -6.87 -41.15
C PHE A 34 5.90 -6.88 -41.87
N LEU A 35 5.86 -7.09 -43.19
CA LEU A 35 7.03 -7.12 -44.05
C LEU A 35 7.24 -5.75 -44.71
N VAL A 36 8.49 -5.29 -44.76
CA VAL A 36 8.91 -4.13 -45.54
C VAL A 36 9.82 -4.61 -46.67
N CYS A 37 9.48 -4.25 -47.91
CA CYS A 37 10.20 -4.65 -49.11
C CYS A 37 10.88 -3.43 -49.75
N LEU A 38 12.20 -3.49 -49.88
CA LEU A 38 12.97 -2.52 -50.66
C LEU A 38 13.09 -3.01 -52.09
N HIS A 39 12.86 -2.10 -53.04
CA HIS A 39 12.99 -2.36 -54.46
C HIS A 39 14.07 -1.44 -55.03
N SER A 40 15.03 -1.99 -55.75
CA SER A 40 15.97 -1.19 -56.55
C SER A 40 15.22 -0.48 -57.68
N GLU A 41 15.51 0.80 -57.91
CA GLU A 41 14.88 1.67 -58.93
C GLU A 41 14.94 1.06 -60.34
N ASN A 42 15.95 0.22 -60.62
CA ASN A 42 16.18 -0.35 -61.94
C ASN A 42 15.42 -1.67 -62.20
N HIS A 43 14.45 -2.04 -61.35
CA HIS A 43 13.53 -3.18 -61.48
C HIS A 43 14.14 -4.58 -61.72
N MET A 44 15.46 -4.71 -61.74
CA MET A 44 16.15 -5.99 -61.92
C MET A 44 16.93 -6.34 -60.65
N THR A 45 16.30 -7.18 -59.82
CA THR A 45 16.94 -8.21 -58.97
C THR A 45 17.47 -7.90 -57.56
N ALA A 46 17.13 -6.79 -56.90
CA ALA A 46 17.29 -6.71 -55.44
C ALA A 46 15.95 -6.42 -54.75
N LYS A 47 15.37 -7.45 -54.14
CA LYS A 47 14.28 -7.34 -53.18
C LYS A 47 14.83 -7.70 -51.81
N ALA A 48 15.14 -6.69 -51.00
CA ALA A 48 15.46 -6.93 -49.60
C ALA A 48 14.15 -6.87 -48.81
N VAL A 49 13.87 -7.91 -48.04
CA VAL A 49 12.67 -8.00 -47.20
C VAL A 49 13.12 -8.00 -45.75
N SER A 50 12.52 -7.14 -44.93
CA SER A 50 12.72 -7.13 -43.49
C SER A 50 11.39 -7.32 -42.77
N VAL A 51 11.44 -7.96 -41.60
CA VAL A 51 10.29 -8.09 -40.70
C VAL A 51 10.33 -6.94 -39.71
N VAL A 52 9.24 -6.17 -39.66
CA VAL A 52 9.02 -5.15 -38.63
C VAL A 52 8.02 -5.69 -37.62
N THR A 53 8.40 -5.64 -36.35
CA THR A 53 7.52 -5.97 -35.22
C THR A 53 7.31 -4.71 -34.39
N VAL A 54 6.06 -4.25 -34.31
CA VAL A 54 5.63 -3.14 -33.45
C VAL A 54 4.86 -3.73 -32.29
N ARG A 55 5.42 -3.64 -31.08
CA ARG A 55 4.75 -4.05 -29.85
C ARG A 55 4.02 -2.86 -29.25
N ILE A 56 2.75 -3.05 -28.94
CA ILE A 56 1.98 -2.07 -28.19
C ILE A 56 2.13 -2.43 -26.72
N ILE A 57 2.79 -1.55 -25.99
CA ILE A 57 2.73 -1.55 -24.54
C ILE A 57 1.47 -0.79 -24.14
N ASP A 58 0.78 -1.28 -23.12
CA ASP A 58 -0.27 -0.50 -22.50
C ASP A 58 0.31 0.85 -22.05
N VAL A 59 -0.47 1.91 -22.12
CA VAL A 59 -0.09 3.13 -21.39
C VAL A 59 -0.28 2.76 -19.96
N ASN A 60 0.81 2.36 -19.34
CA ASN A 60 0.76 1.78 -18.04
C ASN A 60 0.57 2.91 -17.03
N ASP A 61 -0.69 3.15 -16.71
CA ASP A 61 -1.20 4.21 -15.83
C ASP A 61 -1.19 3.78 -14.36
N ASN A 62 -0.57 2.63 -14.05
CA ASN A 62 -0.46 2.11 -12.70
C ASN A 62 0.68 2.86 -11.99
N ARG A 63 0.33 3.99 -11.37
CA ARG A 63 1.25 4.67 -10.45
C ARG A 63 1.64 3.66 -9.35
N PRO A 64 2.91 3.62 -8.92
CA PRO A 64 3.30 2.81 -7.79
C PRO A 64 2.39 3.15 -6.60
N GLU A 65 1.81 2.14 -5.98
CA GLU A 65 0.99 2.32 -4.78
C GLU A 65 1.67 1.71 -3.56
N ILE A 66 1.54 2.39 -2.42
CA ILE A 66 1.96 1.81 -1.15
C ILE A 66 0.92 0.75 -0.75
N GLU A 67 1.25 -0.51 -1.00
CA GLU A 67 0.53 -1.65 -0.50
C GLU A 67 0.72 -1.73 1.02
N ASN A 68 -0.41 -1.56 1.70
CA ASN A 68 -0.62 -1.96 3.07
C ASN A 68 -2.09 -2.34 3.15
N SER A 69 -2.37 -3.55 3.64
CA SER A 69 -3.72 -4.10 3.73
C SER A 69 -4.61 -3.37 4.75
N GLN A 70 -4.04 -2.49 5.57
CA GLN A 70 -4.74 -1.81 6.66
C GLN A 70 -4.46 -0.30 6.66
N GLU A 71 -5.48 0.50 6.30
CA GLU A 71 -5.46 1.96 6.50
C GLU A 71 -5.49 2.33 8.00
N ARG A 72 -5.98 1.42 8.84
CA ARG A 72 -6.14 1.61 10.27
C ARG A 72 -5.62 0.40 11.03
N VAL A 73 -4.60 0.63 11.84
CA VAL A 73 -3.92 -0.37 12.67
C VAL A 73 -4.26 -0.11 14.13
N ARG A 74 -4.34 -1.16 14.93
CA ARG A 74 -4.61 -1.07 16.38
C ARG A 74 -3.45 -1.67 17.14
N ILE A 75 -2.94 -0.95 18.13
CA ILE A 75 -1.84 -1.40 18.99
C ILE A 75 -2.21 -1.17 20.47
N PRO A 76 -2.11 -2.18 21.34
CA PRO A 76 -2.26 -2.01 22.80
C PRO A 76 -1.25 -1.00 23.36
N GLU A 77 -1.64 -0.20 24.34
CA GLU A 77 -0.72 0.79 24.94
C GLU A 77 0.45 0.16 25.71
N ASP A 78 0.24 -1.03 26.28
CA ASP A 78 1.27 -1.83 26.96
C ASP A 78 2.23 -2.56 26.01
N SER A 79 2.13 -2.31 24.70
CA SER A 79 2.99 -2.93 23.70
C SER A 79 4.46 -2.55 23.95
N PRO A 80 5.39 -3.52 24.01
CA PRO A 80 6.80 -3.22 24.26
C PRO A 80 7.42 -2.43 23.11
N VAL A 81 8.39 -1.57 23.44
CA VAL A 81 9.23 -0.90 22.43
C VAL A 81 9.89 -1.94 21.54
N GLY A 82 9.86 -1.69 20.22
CA GLY A 82 10.27 -2.65 19.19
C GLY A 82 9.13 -3.47 18.60
N SER A 83 7.92 -3.42 19.19
CA SER A 83 6.73 -4.08 18.64
C SER A 83 6.48 -3.68 17.19
N SER A 84 6.17 -4.66 16.36
CA SER A 84 5.77 -4.42 14.97
C SER A 84 4.37 -3.81 14.91
N VAL A 85 4.23 -2.70 14.19
CA VAL A 85 2.95 -2.02 13.97
C VAL A 85 2.40 -2.35 12.60
N ALA A 86 3.21 -2.15 11.55
CA ALA A 86 2.81 -2.35 10.17
C ALA A 86 4.02 -2.61 9.28
N VAL A 87 3.78 -3.12 8.08
CA VAL A 87 4.79 -3.21 7.01
C VAL A 87 4.23 -2.56 5.75
N PHE A 88 5.09 -1.84 5.04
CA PHE A 88 4.76 -1.19 3.77
C PHE A 88 5.56 -1.81 2.64
N SER A 89 4.88 -2.09 1.53
CA SER A 89 5.50 -2.47 0.27
C SER A 89 5.02 -1.53 -0.84
N ILE A 90 5.79 -1.42 -1.92
CA ILE A 90 5.32 -0.80 -3.15
C ILE A 90 4.97 -1.91 -4.13
N SER A 91 3.81 -1.77 -4.78
CA SER A 91 3.43 -2.56 -5.94
C SER A 91 3.38 -1.66 -7.16
N ASP A 92 4.12 -2.06 -8.18
CA ASP A 92 4.16 -1.43 -9.49
C ASP A 92 3.99 -2.57 -10.51
N PRO A 93 2.78 -2.79 -11.06
CA PRO A 93 2.49 -3.86 -12.03
C PRO A 93 3.34 -3.79 -13.31
N ASP A 94 4.02 -2.67 -13.52
CA ASP A 94 4.73 -2.30 -14.74
C ASP A 94 6.21 -2.65 -14.61
N PHE A 95 6.60 -3.04 -13.40
CA PHE A 95 7.96 -3.30 -13.03
C PHE A 95 8.36 -4.73 -13.40
N SER A 96 8.97 -4.89 -14.57
CA SER A 96 9.43 -6.19 -15.10
C SER A 96 10.90 -6.53 -14.74
N GLY A 97 11.49 -5.87 -13.74
CA GLY A 97 12.92 -6.00 -13.35
C GLY A 97 13.15 -6.36 -11.88
N SER A 98 14.38 -6.20 -11.36
CA SER A 98 14.70 -6.29 -9.92
C SER A 98 14.12 -5.11 -9.16
N ASN A 99 13.25 -5.32 -8.16
CA ASN A 99 12.52 -4.25 -7.46
C ASN A 99 13.41 -3.02 -7.22
N PRO A 100 12.95 -1.81 -7.57
CA PRO A 100 13.77 -0.62 -7.36
C PRO A 100 14.13 -0.51 -5.89
N LYS A 101 15.29 0.07 -5.57
CA LYS A 101 15.61 0.39 -4.17
C LYS A 101 14.63 1.46 -3.70
N ILE A 102 13.66 1.04 -2.88
CA ILE A 102 12.67 1.91 -2.30
C ILE A 102 13.15 2.37 -0.94
N HIS A 103 13.09 3.68 -0.73
CA HIS A 103 13.37 4.31 0.56
C HIS A 103 12.07 4.80 1.19
N TYR A 104 11.76 4.29 2.38
CA TYR A 104 10.57 4.63 3.17
C TYR A 104 10.88 5.64 4.26
N PHE A 105 9.99 6.61 4.47
CA PHE A 105 10.12 7.55 5.58
C PHE A 105 8.78 8.09 6.07
N LEU A 106 8.75 8.51 7.34
CA LEU A 106 7.61 9.19 7.94
C LEU A 106 7.73 10.68 7.67
N LYS A 107 6.81 11.22 6.88
CA LYS A 107 6.80 12.62 6.50
C LYS A 107 6.15 13.50 7.58
N GLU A 108 5.02 13.05 8.13
CA GLU A 108 4.21 13.80 9.10
C GLU A 108 3.55 12.84 10.11
N GLY A 109 3.10 13.39 11.25
CA GLY A 109 2.30 12.66 12.25
C GLY A 109 3.10 11.91 13.31
N ASN A 110 4.44 12.00 13.28
CA ASN A 110 5.34 11.33 14.21
C ASN A 110 6.23 12.33 14.98
N ASP A 111 5.67 13.47 15.39
CA ASP A 111 6.42 14.59 15.96
C ASP A 111 7.19 14.21 17.24
N ASN A 112 6.64 13.26 18.01
CA ASN A 112 7.26 12.75 19.24
C ASN A 112 8.26 11.62 19.00
N ALA A 113 8.53 11.24 17.74
CA ALA A 113 9.34 10.07 17.38
C ALA A 113 8.88 8.79 18.09
N THR A 114 7.55 8.62 18.22
CA THR A 114 6.92 7.45 18.85
C THR A 114 7.08 6.20 18.00
N PHE A 115 7.14 6.36 16.67
CA PHE A 115 7.34 5.25 15.73
C PHE A 115 8.66 5.39 14.98
N LYS A 116 9.19 4.25 14.54
CA LYS A 116 10.35 4.17 13.65
C LYS A 116 9.96 3.39 12.40
N LEU A 117 10.20 3.97 11.23
CA LEU A 117 10.04 3.28 9.95
C LEU A 117 11.43 2.92 9.42
N ASN A 118 11.64 1.64 9.14
CA ASN A 118 12.88 1.19 8.51
C ASN A 118 12.86 1.54 7.02
N GLU A 119 13.88 2.28 6.58
CA GLU A 119 13.97 2.87 5.24
C GLU A 119 14.05 1.83 4.13
N GLU A 120 14.66 0.68 4.36
CA GLU A 120 14.88 -0.34 3.32
C GLU A 120 13.78 -1.42 3.31
N THR A 121 13.28 -1.77 4.50
CA THR A 121 12.37 -2.92 4.68
C THR A 121 10.90 -2.52 4.80
N GLY A 122 10.60 -1.24 5.04
CA GLY A 122 9.23 -0.75 5.21
C GLY A 122 8.58 -1.17 6.53
N TRP A 123 9.32 -1.75 7.48
CA TRP A 123 8.80 -2.09 8.81
C TRP A 123 8.62 -0.85 9.69
N LEU A 124 7.38 -0.63 10.12
CA LEU A 124 7.03 0.36 11.13
C LEU A 124 7.00 -0.32 12.50
N THR A 125 7.84 0.14 13.41
CA THR A 125 7.93 -0.37 14.78
C THR A 125 7.71 0.73 15.81
N LEU A 126 7.33 0.31 17.01
CA LEU A 126 7.21 1.19 18.15
C LEU A 126 8.60 1.59 18.66
N ALA A 127 8.86 2.88 18.83
CA ALA A 127 10.13 3.43 19.30
C ALA A 127 10.08 3.98 20.73
N LYS A 128 8.88 4.27 21.25
CA LYS A 128 8.61 4.75 22.61
C LYS A 128 7.37 4.09 23.17
N GLU A 129 7.26 4.05 24.49
CA GLU A 129 6.06 3.59 25.17
C GLU A 129 4.84 4.42 24.74
N LEU A 130 3.68 3.75 24.70
CA LEU A 130 2.40 4.37 24.39
C LEU A 130 1.67 4.70 25.69
N ASP A 131 0.90 5.77 25.64
CA ASP A 131 0.01 6.19 26.71
C ASP A 131 -1.26 6.67 26.00
N ARG A 132 -2.34 5.90 26.14
CA ARG A 132 -3.58 6.20 25.45
C ARG A 132 -4.24 7.47 25.99
N GLU A 133 -4.14 7.72 27.29
CA GLU A 133 -4.68 8.92 27.94
C GLU A 133 -4.01 10.19 27.40
N LEU A 134 -2.72 10.10 27.04
CA LEU A 134 -1.98 11.19 26.41
C LEU A 134 -2.30 11.31 24.91
N ILE A 135 -2.16 10.23 24.13
CA ILE A 135 -2.42 10.21 22.68
C ILE A 135 -3.09 8.88 22.28
N GLY A 136 -4.40 8.91 22.07
CA GLY A 136 -5.17 7.73 21.66
C GLY A 136 -5.09 7.35 20.17
N GLU A 137 -4.62 8.26 19.30
CA GLU A 137 -4.55 8.02 17.86
C GLU A 137 -3.42 8.82 17.19
N TYR A 138 -2.69 8.17 16.28
CA TYR A 138 -1.66 8.78 15.44
C TYR A 138 -2.04 8.68 13.97
N LYS A 139 -1.97 9.80 13.25
CA LYS A 139 -2.16 9.84 11.78
C LYS A 139 -0.83 10.04 11.09
N LEU A 140 -0.23 8.93 10.66
CA LEU A 140 1.11 8.93 10.08
C LEU A 140 1.04 9.08 8.56
N VAL A 141 1.78 10.04 8.01
CA VAL A 141 1.96 10.18 6.55
C VAL A 141 3.24 9.46 6.16
N VAL A 142 3.09 8.30 5.53
CA VAL A 142 4.17 7.48 5.02
C VAL A 142 4.49 7.90 3.61
N ASN A 143 5.77 8.08 3.32
CA ASN A 143 6.26 8.35 1.98
C ASN A 143 7.20 7.22 1.54
N ALA A 144 7.16 6.90 0.25
CA ALA A 144 8.03 5.92 -0.34
C ALA A 144 8.54 6.44 -1.69
N ARG A 145 9.84 6.32 -1.93
CA ARG A 145 10.52 6.89 -3.10
C ARG A 145 11.54 5.92 -3.70
N ASP A 146 11.54 5.84 -5.03
CA ASP A 146 12.59 5.21 -5.84
C ASP A 146 13.61 6.27 -6.30
N GLU A 147 14.89 5.91 -6.38
CA GLU A 147 16.07 6.77 -6.63
C GLU A 147 16.10 7.49 -8.01
N GLY A 148 15.01 7.46 -8.77
CA GLY A 148 14.87 8.24 -10.01
C GLY A 148 13.43 8.60 -10.37
N ARG A 149 12.45 8.32 -9.51
CA ARG A 149 11.01 8.45 -9.82
C ARG A 149 10.26 9.37 -8.84
N ARG A 150 8.97 9.58 -9.12
CA ARG A 150 8.03 10.30 -8.27
C ARG A 150 7.83 9.59 -6.94
N ALA A 151 7.80 10.34 -5.86
CA ALA A 151 7.45 9.85 -4.54
C ALA A 151 5.95 9.58 -4.43
N VAL A 152 5.59 8.53 -3.71
CA VAL A 152 4.21 8.16 -3.39
C VAL A 152 3.98 8.33 -1.90
N GLN A 153 2.76 8.67 -1.51
CA GLN A 153 2.42 8.91 -0.11
C GLN A 153 1.11 8.24 0.27
N LYS A 154 1.03 7.73 1.49
CA LYS A 154 -0.15 7.12 2.08
C LYS A 154 -0.30 7.57 3.53
N THR A 155 -1.52 7.88 3.94
CA THR A 155 -1.81 8.17 5.34
C THR A 155 -2.34 6.90 5.99
N ILE A 156 -1.80 6.54 7.14
CA ILE A 156 -2.34 5.47 7.99
C ILE A 156 -2.72 6.01 9.37
N THR A 157 -3.66 5.34 10.00
CA THR A 157 -4.11 5.68 11.36
C THR A 157 -3.73 4.56 12.31
N VAL A 158 -2.88 4.85 13.30
CA VAL A 158 -2.54 3.94 14.40
C VAL A 158 -3.39 4.31 15.61
N VAL A 159 -4.29 3.42 16.01
CA VAL A 159 -5.16 3.61 17.18
C VAL A 159 -4.55 2.89 18.37
N VAL A 160 -4.29 3.64 19.43
CA VAL A 160 -3.85 3.09 20.71
C VAL A 160 -5.06 2.49 21.42
N LYS A 161 -4.96 1.21 21.75
CA LYS A 161 -6.02 0.47 22.44
C LYS A 161 -5.76 0.54 23.93
N ASP A 162 -6.82 0.95 24.62
CA ASP A 162 -6.95 0.80 26.06
C ASP A 162 -6.65 -0.63 26.44
N VAL A 163 -5.72 -0.80 27.35
CA VAL A 163 -5.56 -2.03 28.08
C VAL A 163 -6.05 -1.74 29.47
N ASN A 164 -7.16 -2.39 29.85
CA ASN A 164 -7.63 -2.33 31.22
C ASN A 164 -6.66 -3.10 32.12
N ASP A 165 -5.59 -2.43 32.49
CA ASP A 165 -4.51 -2.79 33.38
C ASP A 165 -4.91 -2.64 34.86
N SER A 166 -6.08 -2.07 35.14
CA SER A 166 -6.70 -1.97 36.47
C SER A 166 -8.11 -2.57 36.51
N PRO A 167 -8.26 -3.91 36.41
CA PRO A 167 -9.56 -4.56 36.58
C PRO A 167 -10.12 -4.27 37.99
N PRO A 168 -11.44 -4.08 38.14
CA PRO A 168 -12.05 -3.78 39.43
C PRO A 168 -11.75 -4.90 40.44
N GLN A 169 -11.23 -4.52 41.61
CA GLN A 169 -10.89 -5.44 42.69
C GLN A 169 -11.73 -5.16 43.92
N PHE A 170 -12.25 -6.21 44.55
CA PHE A 170 -12.83 -6.08 45.88
C PHE A 170 -11.75 -5.62 46.88
N ARG A 171 -12.09 -4.66 47.75
CA ARG A 171 -11.16 -4.15 48.77
C ARG A 171 -10.78 -5.20 49.80
N GLN A 172 -11.61 -6.22 49.99
CA GLN A 172 -11.39 -7.31 50.94
C GLN A 172 -11.51 -8.67 50.21
N LYS A 173 -10.69 -9.65 50.60
CA LYS A 173 -10.79 -11.02 50.08
C LYS A 173 -12.03 -11.74 50.59
N ASN A 174 -12.43 -11.45 51.82
CA ASN A 174 -13.60 -12.02 52.47
C ASN A 174 -14.39 -10.89 53.13
N TYR A 175 -15.69 -10.85 52.90
CA TYR A 175 -16.61 -9.98 53.63
C TYR A 175 -17.46 -10.84 54.54
N PHE A 176 -17.61 -10.43 55.79
CA PHE A 176 -18.44 -11.12 56.77
C PHE A 176 -19.53 -10.18 57.26
N ALA A 177 -20.72 -10.72 57.48
CA ALA A 177 -21.80 -10.04 58.16
C ALA A 177 -22.53 -11.03 59.04
N GLN A 178 -22.89 -10.61 60.26
CA GLN A 178 -23.61 -11.42 61.23
C GLN A 178 -24.84 -10.64 61.69
N TYR A 179 -25.97 -11.33 61.73
CA TYR A 179 -27.26 -10.73 62.03
C TYR A 179 -28.05 -11.61 63.00
N ASN A 180 -28.86 -10.95 63.82
CA ASN A 180 -29.92 -11.61 64.55
C ASN A 180 -31.11 -11.86 63.60
N LEU A 181 -31.61 -13.10 63.58
CA LEU A 181 -32.70 -13.50 62.69
C LEU A 181 -33.97 -12.67 62.94
N ASP A 182 -34.25 -12.34 64.19
CA ASP A 182 -35.47 -11.65 64.60
C ASP A 182 -35.50 -10.17 64.18
N GLU A 183 -34.35 -9.61 63.80
CA GLU A 183 -34.19 -8.20 63.43
C GLU A 183 -34.12 -7.98 61.91
N LEU A 184 -34.02 -9.06 61.13
CA LEU A 184 -33.93 -8.97 59.67
C LEU A 184 -35.28 -8.67 59.04
N LYS A 185 -35.32 -7.62 58.21
CA LYS A 185 -36.50 -7.23 57.44
C LYS A 185 -36.27 -7.34 55.94
N SER A 186 -37.33 -7.68 55.20
CA SER A 186 -37.29 -7.67 53.74
C SER A 186 -36.87 -6.28 53.22
N GLY A 187 -35.91 -6.24 52.30
CA GLY A 187 -35.36 -5.01 51.72
C GLY A 187 -34.25 -4.31 52.54
N GLN A 188 -33.86 -4.84 53.70
CA GLN A 188 -32.76 -4.30 54.49
C GLN A 188 -31.40 -4.52 53.80
N LYS A 189 -30.53 -3.52 53.85
CA LYS A 189 -29.14 -3.63 53.39
C LYS A 189 -28.32 -4.39 54.44
N ILE A 190 -27.71 -5.51 54.03
CA ILE A 190 -27.00 -6.44 54.93
C ILE A 190 -25.47 -6.45 54.73
N LEU A 191 -24.97 -5.92 53.62
CA LEU A 191 -23.54 -5.82 53.37
C LEU A 191 -23.32 -4.88 52.18
N ARG A 192 -22.26 -4.10 52.21
CA ARG A 192 -21.79 -3.33 51.06
C ARG A 192 -20.42 -3.87 50.66
N LEU A 193 -20.29 -4.27 49.40
CA LEU A 193 -19.00 -4.63 48.82
C LEU A 193 -18.38 -3.37 48.23
N ASP A 194 -17.19 -3.02 48.69
CA ASP A 194 -16.45 -1.90 48.13
C ASP A 194 -15.43 -2.40 47.11
N VAL A 195 -15.43 -1.80 45.94
CA VAL A 195 -14.47 -2.06 44.87
C VAL A 195 -13.46 -0.92 44.76
N ARG A 196 -12.27 -1.22 44.24
CA ARG A 196 -11.32 -0.24 43.73
C ARG A 196 -11.09 -0.51 42.24
#